data_AF-A0A518EUX1-F1
#
_entry.id   AF-A0A518EUX1-F1
#
_cell.length_a   1.000
_cell.length_b   1.000
_cell.length_c   1.000
_cell.angle_alpha   90.00
_cell.angle_beta   90.00
_cell.angle_gamma   90.00
#
_symmetry.space_group_name_H-M   'P 1'
#
loop_
_entity.id
_entity.type
_entity.pdbx_description
1 polymer ?
#
loop_
_entity_poly.entity_id
_entity_poly.type
_entity_poly.pdbx_seq_one_letter_code
_entity_poly.pdbx_strand_id
1 'polypeptide(L)'
;MDQNLDIYGVECIYPDGTKMMFSGRNQAGCETRFYSHMHGTKGSTIASADSDRGLPTSIHEGHSLGRGRRIWTSRVEDGGTHRASRHVRGGPLV
;
A
#
# COMPACT_ATOMS: atom_id res chain seq x y z
N MET A 1 -15.58 -9.30 -30.34
CA MET A 1 -14.73 -8.70 -29.28
C MET A 1 -14.84 -9.67 -28.13
N ASP A 2 -13.77 -10.42 -27.88
CA ASP A 2 -13.72 -11.49 -26.91
C ASP A 2 -13.18 -10.92 -25.59
N GLN A 3 -14.01 -10.96 -24.54
CA GLN A 3 -13.74 -10.45 -23.21
C GLN A 3 -13.17 -11.55 -22.29
N ASN A 4 -12.34 -12.46 -22.80
CA ASN A 4 -11.95 -13.65 -22.03
C ASN A 4 -10.98 -13.40 -20.85
N LEU A 5 -10.56 -12.15 -20.61
CA LEU A 5 -9.53 -11.79 -19.62
C LEU A 5 -9.90 -10.54 -18.82
N ASP A 6 -11.18 -10.39 -18.51
CA ASP A 6 -11.68 -9.32 -17.65
C ASP A 6 -11.29 -9.45 -16.18
N ILE A 7 -10.89 -10.64 -15.74
CA ILE A 7 -10.43 -10.92 -14.39
C ILE A 7 -9.20 -11.82 -14.50
N TYR A 8 -8.11 -11.43 -13.87
CA TYR A 8 -6.87 -12.21 -13.86
C TYR A 8 -6.18 -12.12 -12.50
N GLY A 9 -5.56 -13.22 -12.11
CA GLY A 9 -4.79 -13.35 -10.87
C GLY A 9 -3.39 -13.85 -11.15
N VAL A 10 -2.39 -13.30 -10.47
CA VAL A 10 -0.99 -13.72 -10.56
C VAL A 10 -0.47 -13.94 -9.15
N GLU A 11 0.17 -15.08 -8.92
CA GLU A 11 0.97 -15.36 -7.73
C GLU A 11 2.45 -15.43 -8.14
N CYS A 12 3.28 -14.59 -7.54
CA CYS A 12 4.73 -14.66 -7.66
C CYS A 12 5.33 -15.08 -6.32
N ILE A 13 6.14 -16.14 -6.34
CA ILE A 13 6.88 -16.62 -5.17
C ILE A 13 8.34 -16.22 -5.34
N TYR A 14 8.87 -15.47 -4.39
CA TYR A 14 10.27 -15.05 -4.38
C TYR A 14 11.16 -16.15 -3.78
N PRO A 15 12.48 -16.14 -4.06
CA PRO A 15 13.41 -17.13 -3.50
C PRO A 15 13.44 -17.19 -1.96
N ASP A 16 13.04 -16.11 -1.28
CA ASP A 16 12.93 -16.04 0.17
C ASP A 16 11.61 -16.61 0.73
N GLY A 17 10.74 -17.12 -0.14
CA GLY A 17 9.42 -17.66 0.22
C GLY A 17 8.32 -16.61 0.34
N THR A 18 8.63 -15.31 0.20
CA THR A 18 7.63 -14.24 0.16
C THR A 18 6.73 -14.41 -1.06
N LYS A 19 5.46 -14.01 -0.93
CA LYS A 19 4.46 -14.11 -2.00
C LYS A 19 3.90 -12.75 -2.35
N MET A 20 3.87 -12.43 -3.64
CA MET A 20 3.06 -11.35 -4.18
C MET A 20 1.82 -11.95 -4.81
N MET A 21 0.66 -11.50 -4.33
CA MET A 21 -0.64 -11.82 -4.90
C MET A 21 -1.17 -10.59 -5.64
N PHE A 22 -1.40 -10.71 -6.94
CA PHE A 22 -1.99 -9.66 -7.76
C PHE A 22 -3.36 -10.11 -8.27
N SER A 23 -4.37 -9.26 -8.13
CA SER A 23 -5.70 -9.47 -8.69
C SER A 23 -6.11 -8.23 -9.49
N GLY A 24 -6.34 -8.42 -10.79
CA GLY A 24 -6.76 -7.38 -11.71
C GLY A 24 -8.16 -7.66 -12.23
N ARG A 25 -8.93 -6.58 -12.40
CA ARG A 25 -10.23 -6.61 -13.10
C ARG A 25 -10.27 -5.46 -14.11
N ASN A 26 -10.76 -5.73 -15.31
CA ASN A 26 -10.92 -4.74 -16.39
C ASN A 26 -12.34 -4.79 -16.96
N GLN A 27 -13.33 -4.50 -16.12
CA GLN A 27 -14.76 -4.60 -16.45
C GLN A 27 -15.43 -3.23 -16.34
N ALA A 28 -16.30 -2.91 -17.29
CA ALA A 28 -17.11 -1.69 -17.24
C ALA A 28 -17.97 -1.66 -15.97
N GLY A 29 -18.06 -0.50 -15.32
CA GLY A 29 -18.83 -0.31 -14.09
C GLY A 29 -18.15 -0.79 -12.80
N CYS A 30 -16.94 -1.36 -12.89
CA CYS A 30 -16.14 -1.68 -11.70
C CYS A 30 -15.39 -0.46 -11.17
N GLU A 31 -15.17 -0.43 -9.86
CA GLU A 31 -14.35 0.60 -9.22
C GLU A 31 -12.92 0.55 -9.78
N THR A 32 -12.45 1.69 -10.30
CA THR A 32 -11.10 1.86 -10.86
C THR A 32 -10.11 2.19 -9.76
N ARG A 33 -9.91 1.26 -8.83
CA ARG A 33 -8.94 1.41 -7.74
C ARG A 33 -7.88 0.34 -7.77
N PHE A 34 -6.67 0.78 -7.45
CA PHE A 34 -5.55 -0.08 -7.11
C PHE A 34 -5.12 0.25 -5.69
N TYR A 35 -4.89 -0.79 -4.90
CA TYR A 35 -4.31 -0.66 -3.58
C TYR A 35 -3.35 -1.80 -3.37
N SER A 36 -2.23 -1.51 -2.71
CA SER A 36 -1.22 -2.52 -2.40
C SER A 36 -0.96 -2.52 -0.91
N HIS A 37 -0.97 -3.72 -0.34
CA HIS A 37 -0.70 -3.96 1.06
C HIS A 37 0.44 -4.97 1.20
N MET A 38 1.21 -4.83 2.26
CA MET A 38 2.33 -5.72 2.56
C MET A 38 2.18 -6.23 3.98
N HIS A 39 2.45 -7.52 4.17
CA HIS A 39 2.53 -8.14 5.49
C HIS A 39 3.94 -8.65 5.72
N GLY A 40 4.58 -8.15 6.76
CA GLY A 40 5.86 -8.65 7.25
C GLY A 40 5.67 -9.42 8.55
N THR A 41 6.77 -9.96 9.07
CA THR A 41 6.75 -10.79 10.29
C THR A 41 6.36 -10.04 11.57
N LYS A 42 6.38 -8.70 11.55
CA LYS A 42 6.13 -7.84 12.73
C LYS A 42 5.05 -6.77 12.50
N GLY A 43 4.52 -6.68 11.29
CA GLY A 43 3.80 -5.47 10.88
C GLY A 43 3.13 -5.60 9.53
N SER A 44 2.36 -4.58 9.19
CA SER A 44 1.68 -4.47 7.91
C SER A 44 1.72 -3.04 7.39
N THR A 45 1.61 -2.89 6.08
CA THR A 45 1.76 -1.59 5.42
C THR A 45 0.69 -1.43 4.35
N ILE A 46 0.13 -0.22 4.25
CA ILE A 46 -0.57 0.25 3.05
C ILE A 46 0.49 0.93 2.18
N ALA A 47 0.92 0.25 1.12
CA ALA A 47 1.97 0.72 0.21
C ALA A 47 1.41 1.66 -0.87
N SER A 48 0.15 1.47 -1.26
CA SER A 48 -0.65 2.43 -2.02
C SER A 48 -2.10 2.32 -1.55
N ALA A 49 -2.68 3.46 -1.17
CA ALA A 49 -4.08 3.53 -0.76
C ALA A 49 -5.04 3.72 -1.94
N ASP A 50 -4.54 4.18 -3.09
CA ASP A 50 -5.36 4.57 -4.25
C ASP A 50 -4.55 4.73 -5.57
N SER A 51 -4.76 3.90 -6.57
CA SER A 51 -4.02 3.95 -7.84
C SER A 51 -2.51 3.64 -7.67
N ASP A 52 -1.69 3.95 -8.68
CA ASP A 52 -0.30 3.50 -8.81
C ASP A 52 0.65 4.06 -7.72
N ARG A 53 0.28 5.20 -7.09
CA ARG A 53 1.01 5.86 -5.98
C ARG A 53 0.09 6.57 -4.98
N GLY A 54 -1.05 5.98 -4.68
CA GLY A 54 -2.06 6.57 -3.81
C GLY A 54 -1.57 6.85 -2.42
N LEU A 55 -1.61 8.13 -2.08
CA LEU A 55 -1.37 8.60 -0.74
C LEU A 55 -2.66 8.56 0.09
N PRO A 56 -2.56 8.45 1.42
CA PRO A 56 -1.33 8.25 2.18
C PRO A 56 -0.90 6.77 2.21
N THR A 57 0.41 6.54 2.30
CA THR A 57 0.97 5.24 2.68
C THR A 57 1.08 5.18 4.20
N SER A 58 1.01 3.99 4.79
CA SER A 58 1.06 3.87 6.25
C SER A 58 1.65 2.55 6.72
N ILE A 59 2.35 2.59 7.85
CA ILE A 59 2.91 1.40 8.52
C ILE A 59 2.12 1.17 9.81
N HIS A 60 1.80 -0.09 10.07
CA HIS A 60 1.00 -0.56 11.18
C HIS A 60 1.76 -1.60 11.99
N GLU A 61 1.61 -1.52 13.32
CA GLU A 61 2.09 -2.55 14.24
C GLU A 61 1.19 -3.80 14.14
N GLY A 62 1.82 -4.99 14.06
CA GLY A 62 1.10 -6.23 13.82
C GLY A 62 0.39 -6.25 12.46
N HIS A 63 -0.55 -7.17 12.28
CA HIS A 63 -1.13 -7.45 10.96
C HIS A 63 -2.47 -6.73 10.69
N SER A 64 -2.92 -5.85 11.60
CA SER A 64 -4.17 -5.12 11.42
C SER A 64 -3.92 -3.72 10.86
N LEU A 65 -4.55 -3.41 9.73
CA LEU A 65 -4.50 -2.09 9.08
C LEU A 65 -5.41 -1.03 9.73
N GLY A 66 -5.91 -1.29 10.94
CA GLY A 66 -6.74 -0.35 11.69
C GLY A 66 -5.97 0.91 12.11
N ARG A 67 -6.67 2.05 12.22
CA ARG A 67 -6.06 3.34 12.61
C ARG A 67 -5.34 3.27 13.95
N GLY A 68 -5.87 2.55 14.93
CA GLY A 68 -5.27 2.40 16.26
C GLY A 68 -3.92 1.66 16.28
N ARG A 69 -3.56 0.98 15.19
CA ARG A 69 -2.28 0.27 15.03
C ARG A 69 -1.29 1.07 14.17
N ARG A 70 -1.70 2.19 13.59
CA ARG A 70 -0.87 2.98 12.68
C ARG A 70 0.24 3.68 13.44
N ILE A 71 1.48 3.28 13.19
CA ILE A 71 2.66 3.87 13.82
C ILE A 71 3.31 4.95 12.96
N TRP A 72 3.00 4.96 11.66
CA TRP A 72 3.48 5.97 10.73
C TRP A 72 2.53 6.14 9.55
N THR A 73 2.46 7.35 9.01
CA THR A 73 1.74 7.68 7.78
C THR A 73 2.57 8.67 6.96
N SER A 74 2.56 8.54 5.64
CA SER A 74 3.17 9.55 4.78
C SER A 74 2.41 10.88 4.89
N ARG A 75 3.15 11.98 4.74
CA ARG A 75 2.54 13.30 4.59
C ARG A 75 1.99 13.44 3.18
N VAL A 76 0.80 14.02 3.09
CA VAL A 76 0.18 14.44 1.85
C VAL A 76 0.08 15.96 1.98
N GLU A 77 0.82 16.70 1.16
CA GLU A 77 0.66 18.16 1.12
C GLU A 77 -0.67 18.49 0.43
N ASP A 78 -1.29 19.60 0.81
CA ASP A 78 -2.47 20.13 0.12
C ASP A 78 -2.08 20.39 -1.34
N GLY A 79 -2.55 19.54 -2.25
CA GLY A 79 -2.16 19.56 -3.67
C GLY A 79 -1.48 18.30 -4.21
N GLY A 80 -1.27 17.26 -3.40
CA GLY A 80 -1.05 15.90 -3.89
C GLY A 80 0.36 15.56 -4.41
N THR A 81 1.40 16.32 -4.06
CA THR A 81 2.79 15.95 -4.40
C THR A 81 3.73 15.96 -3.19
N HIS A 82 4.77 15.12 -3.27
CA HIS A 82 5.45 14.46 -2.14
C HIS A 82 6.39 15.35 -1.30
N ARG A 83 6.39 15.11 0.02
CA ARG A 83 7.62 15.17 0.84
C ARG A 83 7.66 14.09 1.93
N ALA A 84 8.57 13.13 1.81
CA ALA A 84 8.80 12.12 2.85
C ALA A 84 9.45 12.80 4.07
N SER A 85 8.77 12.77 5.21
CA SER A 85 9.34 13.25 6.48
C SER A 85 9.65 12.09 7.41
N ARG A 86 10.95 11.90 7.66
CA ARG A 86 11.47 11.04 8.72
C ARG A 86 11.18 11.73 10.06
N HIS A 87 10.35 11.14 10.92
CA HIS A 87 10.30 11.54 12.32
C HIS A 87 11.49 10.88 13.04
N VAL A 88 12.59 11.63 13.18
CA VAL A 88 13.66 11.25 14.10
C VAL A 88 13.20 11.69 15.49
N ARG A 89 13.01 10.75 16.42
CA ARG A 89 12.92 11.09 17.84
C ARG A 89 14.28 11.57 18.30
N GLY A 90 14.44 12.89 18.40
CA GLY A 90 15.62 13.54 18.94
C GLY A 90 15.44 15.04 18.78
N GLY A 91 15.22 15.74 19.90
CA GLY A 91 15.09 17.19 19.94
C GLY A 91 16.37 17.89 19.45
N PRO A 92 16.30 19.20 19.19
CA PRO A 92 17.46 19.96 18.76
C PRO A 92 18.48 20.03 19.90
N LEU A 93 19.74 19.74 19.57
CA LEU A 93 20.88 20.02 20.44
C LEU A 93 21.06 21.55 20.51
N VAL A 94 20.85 22.10 21.71
CA VAL A 94 21.58 23.26 22.24
C VAL A 94 22.59 22.73 23.24
#